data_AF-A0A534JCX6-F1
#
_entry.id   AF-A0A534JCX6-F1
#
_cell.length_a   1.000
_cell.length_b   1.000
_cell.length_c   1.000
_cell.angle_alpha   90.00
_cell.angle_beta   90.00
_cell.angle_gamma   90.00
#
_symmetry.space_group_name_H-M   'P 1'
#
loop_
_entity.id
_entity.type
_entity.pdbx_description
1 polymer ?
#
loop_
_entity_poly.entity_id
_entity_poly.type
_entity_poly.pdbx_seq_one_letter_code
_entity_poly.pdbx_strand_id
1 'polypeptide(L)'
;MPENDLIVLTKGSRYRITSMETRDKPLITHGTFRGYSAIGPDDGICIELDASHAEMAHKIRIIPCHMIIAIDVVEQAEEKKEKEKPGTMYG
;
A
#
# COMPACT_ATOMS: atom_id res chain seq x y z
N MET A 1 -7.49 -20.95 -1.64
CA MET A 1 -8.03 -19.66 -2.11
C MET A 1 -9.03 -19.98 -3.20
N PRO A 2 -10.29 -19.53 -3.11
CA PRO A 2 -11.25 -19.74 -4.19
C PRO A 2 -10.74 -19.08 -5.48
N GLU A 3 -11.10 -19.69 -6.61
CA GLU A 3 -10.35 -19.68 -7.88
C GLU A 3 -10.42 -18.35 -8.67
N ASN A 4 -10.95 -17.27 -8.12
CA ASN A 4 -11.22 -16.04 -8.90
C ASN A 4 -11.19 -14.69 -8.15
N ASP A 5 -10.68 -14.63 -6.92
CA ASP A 5 -10.51 -13.35 -6.22
C ASP A 5 -9.19 -12.70 -6.66
N LEU A 6 -9.28 -11.68 -7.51
CA LEU A 6 -8.14 -10.84 -7.86
C LEU A 6 -7.59 -10.20 -6.59
N ILE A 7 -6.34 -10.50 -6.25
CA ILE A 7 -5.66 -9.84 -5.12
C ILE A 7 -5.32 -8.41 -5.55
N VAL A 8 -6.00 -7.45 -4.93
CA VAL A 8 -5.77 -6.02 -5.12
C VAL A 8 -5.32 -5.37 -3.82
N LEU A 9 -4.47 -4.35 -3.92
CA LEU A 9 -4.13 -3.51 -2.77
C LEU A 9 -5.35 -2.67 -2.39
N THR A 10 -5.93 -2.95 -1.22
CA THR A 10 -7.17 -2.30 -0.76
C THR A 10 -6.87 -1.38 0.41
N LYS A 11 -7.23 -0.09 0.30
CA LYS A 11 -7.02 0.89 1.38
C LYS A 11 -7.62 0.39 2.69
N GLY A 12 -6.86 0.49 3.78
CA GLY A 12 -7.26 -0.03 5.09
C GLY A 12 -6.77 -1.45 5.37
N SER A 13 -6.32 -2.20 4.36
CA SER A 13 -5.68 -3.50 4.55
C SER A 13 -4.29 -3.34 5.14
N ARG A 14 -3.84 -4.37 5.87
CA ARG A 14 -2.51 -4.42 6.47
C ARG A 14 -1.58 -5.27 5.64
N TYR A 15 -0.37 -4.75 5.45
CA TYR A 15 0.66 -5.38 4.66
C TYR A 15 2.00 -5.39 5.38
N ARG A 16 2.81 -6.38 5.02
CA ARG A 16 4.24 -6.42 5.29
C ARG A 16 4.97 -6.22 3.98
N ILE A 17 5.74 -5.15 3.87
CA ILE A 17 6.48 -4.79 2.66
C ILE A 17 7.96 -5.00 2.91
N THR A 18 8.60 -5.72 2.00
CA THR A 18 10.05 -5.85 1.94
C THR A 18 10.55 -4.94 0.81
N SER A 19 11.35 -3.93 1.13
CA SER A 19 11.91 -2.99 0.15
C SER A 19 13.43 -2.90 0.24
N MET A 20 14.08 -2.48 -0.84
CA MET A 20 15.53 -2.28 -0.85
C MET A 20 15.92 -1.03 -0.07
N GLU A 21 16.81 -1.15 0.91
CA GLU A 21 17.42 -0.02 1.65
C GLU A 21 18.90 0.10 1.30
N THR A 22 19.64 -1.00 1.48
CA THR A 22 20.99 -1.18 0.93
C THR A 22 21.06 -2.54 0.22
N ARG A 23 22.11 -2.79 -0.58
CA ARG A 23 22.24 -4.03 -1.36
C ARG A 23 22.13 -5.30 -0.50
N ASP A 24 22.58 -5.24 0.75
CA ASP A 24 22.69 -6.39 1.64
C ASP A 24 21.65 -6.40 2.78
N LYS A 25 20.84 -5.35 2.89
CA LYS A 25 19.85 -5.23 3.96
C LYS A 25 18.50 -4.73 3.42
N PRO A 26 17.47 -5.60 3.36
CA PRO A 26 16.13 -5.15 3.07
C PRO A 26 15.52 -4.42 4.26
N LEU A 27 14.72 -3.39 3.98
CA LEU A 27 13.87 -2.72 4.96
C LEU A 27 12.51 -3.38 5.00
N ILE A 28 12.07 -3.75 6.21
CA ILE A 28 10.73 -4.28 6.44
C ILE A 28 9.83 -3.16 6.95
N THR A 29 8.71 -2.97 6.26
CA THR A 29 7.65 -2.02 6.63
C THR A 29 6.38 -2.79 6.97
N HIS A 30 5.78 -2.50 8.12
CA HIS A 30 4.49 -3.06 8.55
C HIS A 30 3.52 -1.93 8.77
N GLY A 31 2.31 -2.06 8.24
CA GLY A 31 1.32 -1.03 8.42
C GLY A 31 0.12 -1.14 7.50
N THR A 32 -0.67 -0.08 7.50
CA THR A 32 -1.94 0.02 6.78
C THR A 32 -1.75 0.75 5.45
N PHE A 33 -2.21 0.16 4.36
CA PHE A 33 -2.19 0.81 3.06
C PHE A 33 -3.17 1.99 3.00
N ARG A 34 -2.65 3.17 2.64
CA ARG A 34 -3.43 4.41 2.54
C ARG A 34 -3.64 4.88 1.11
N GLY A 35 -2.91 4.33 0.14
CA GLY A 35 -3.03 4.67 -1.27
C GLY A 35 -1.67 4.84 -1.94
N TYR A 36 -1.69 5.44 -3.13
CA TYR A 36 -0.49 5.77 -3.88
C TYR A 36 -0.20 7.27 -3.81
N SER A 37 1.05 7.65 -4.03
CA SER A 37 1.50 9.04 -4.16
C SER A 37 2.56 9.13 -5.25
N ALA A 38 2.67 10.29 -5.89
CA ALA A 38 3.77 10.59 -6.78
C ALA A 38 5.04 10.97 -5.98
N ILE A 39 6.20 10.55 -6.48
CA ILE A 39 7.55 10.92 -6.05
C ILE A 39 8.27 11.45 -7.29
N GLY A 40 8.00 12.71 -7.65
CA GLY A 40 8.48 13.26 -8.92
C GLY A 40 7.88 12.50 -10.11
N PRO A 41 8.69 11.85 -10.98
CA PRO A 41 8.20 11.05 -12.10
C PRO A 41 7.80 9.62 -11.69
N ASP A 42 8.16 9.16 -10.50
CA ASP A 42 7.90 7.81 -10.01
C ASP A 42 6.63 7.73 -9.16
N ASP A 43 6.05 6.53 -9.06
CA ASP A 43 4.97 6.22 -8.13
C ASP A 43 5.50 5.60 -6.83
N GLY A 44 4.81 5.85 -5.72
CA GLY A 44 5.09 5.26 -4.42
C GLY A 44 3.83 4.75 -3.71
N ILE A 45 4.01 3.71 -2.91
CA ILE A 45 2.98 3.17 -2.03
C ILE A 45 3.04 3.88 -0.66
N CYS A 46 1.90 4.34 -0.17
CA CYS A 46 1.77 5.01 1.12
C CYS A 46 1.30 4.03 2.18
N ILE A 47 2.16 3.74 3.16
CA ILE A 47 1.86 2.90 4.31
C ILE A 47 1.88 3.74 5.57
N GLU A 48 0.80 3.70 6.33
CA GLU A 48 0.81 4.17 7.72
C GLU A 48 1.46 3.13 8.61
N LEU A 49 2.59 3.49 9.21
CA LEU A 49 3.40 2.58 10.01
C LEU A 49 2.67 2.19 11.30
N ASP A 50 2.66 0.90 11.61
CA ASP A 50 2.11 0.42 12.87
C ASP A 50 3.07 0.64 14.06
N ALA A 51 2.64 0.20 15.24
CA ALA A 51 3.40 0.38 16.48
C ALA A 51 4.79 -0.30 16.49
N SER A 52 5.08 -1.23 15.57
CA SER A 52 6.39 -1.88 15.46
C SER A 52 7.52 -0.93 15.01
N HIS A 53 7.18 0.28 14.55
CA HIS A 53 8.14 1.27 14.05
C HIS A 53 8.54 2.34 15.08
N ALA A 54 8.26 2.11 16.37
CA ALA A 54 8.67 3.00 17.49
C ALA A 54 8.28 4.47 17.25
N GLU A 55 9.26 5.40 17.23
CA GLU A 55 9.01 6.84 17.02
C GLU A 55 8.36 7.17 15.66
N MET A 56 8.46 6.25 14.70
CA MET A 56 7.86 6.39 13.38
C MET A 56 6.43 5.81 13.31
N ALA A 57 5.92 5.22 14.40
CA ALA A 57 4.54 4.75 14.44
C ALA A 57 3.55 5.87 14.07
N HIS A 58 2.48 5.49 13.36
CA HIS A 58 1.44 6.37 12.81
C HIS A 58 1.92 7.39 11.77
N LYS A 59 3.20 7.40 11.40
CA LYS A 59 3.69 8.21 10.27
C LYS A 59 3.40 7.50 8.97
N ILE A 60 3.25 8.29 7.90
CA ILE A 60 3.16 7.77 6.54
C ILE A 60 4.58 7.57 6.00
N ARG A 61 4.90 6.34 5.62
CA ARG A 61 6.07 6.01 4.80
C ARG A 61 5.62 5.89 3.36
N ILE A 62 6.27 6.65 2.47
CA ILE A 62 6.14 6.50 1.03
C ILE A 62 7.31 5.63 0.56
N ILE A 63 7.02 4.49 -0.05
CA ILE A 63 8.03 3.58 -0.62
C ILE A 63 7.90 3.64 -2.15
N PRO A 64 8.94 4.05 -2.90
CA PRO A 64 8.90 4.00 -4.36
C PRO A 64 8.58 2.59 -4.85
N CYS A 65 7.65 2.45 -5.79
CA CYS A 65 7.19 1.14 -6.26
C CYS A 65 8.33 0.30 -6.84
N HIS A 66 9.28 0.93 -7.55
CA HIS A 66 10.45 0.25 -8.11
C HIS A 66 11.44 -0.29 -7.07
N MET A 67 11.30 0.10 -5.79
CA MET A 67 12.14 -0.39 -4.69
C MET A 67 11.52 -1.55 -3.92
N ILE A 68 10.28 -1.95 -4.24
CA ILE A 68 9.57 -3.02 -3.55
C ILE A 68 10.04 -4.37 -4.07
N ILE A 69 10.44 -5.24 -3.15
CA ILE A 69 10.86 -6.63 -3.44
C ILE A 69 9.66 -7.56 -3.29
N ALA A 70 8.86 -7.39 -2.23
CA ALA A 70 7.69 -8.21 -1.96
C ALA A 70 6.65 -7.45 -1.10
N ILE A 71 5.38 -7.81 -1.27
CA ILE A 71 4.26 -7.36 -0.44
C ILE A 71 3.51 -8.60 0.04
N ASP A 72 3.52 -8.84 1.34
CA ASP A 72 2.74 -9.91 1.96
C ASP A 72 1.43 -9.33 2.49
N VAL A 73 0.30 -9.96 2.12
CA VAL A 73 -1.03 -9.61 2.65
C VAL A 73 -1.14 -10.17 4.06
N VAL A 74 -1.26 -9.29 5.06
CA VAL A 74 -1.44 -9.69 6.47
C VAL A 74 -2.93 -9.75 6.80
N GLU A 75 -3.69 -8.74 6.38
CA GLU A 75 -5.11 -8.64 6.64
C GLU A 75 -5.76 -7.83 5.51
N GLN A 76 -6.73 -8.42 4.80
CA GLN A 76 -7.45 -7.76 3.72
C GLN A 76 -8.70 -7.08 4.30
N ALA A 77 -8.82 -5.78 4.09
CA ALA A 77 -10.04 -5.03 4.38
C ALA A 77 -11.12 -5.31 3.33
N GLU A 78 -12.39 -5.20 3.72
CA GLU A 78 -13.51 -5.31 2.77
C GLU A 78 -13.39 -4.25 1.68
N GLU A 79 -13.47 -4.70 0.43
CA GLU A 79 -13.42 -3.81 -0.72
C GLU A 79 -14.70 -2.96 -0.77
N LYS A 80 -14.59 -1.69 -0.38
CA LYS A 80 -15.67 -0.73 -0.59
C LYS A 80 -15.79 -0.49 -2.09
N LYS A 81 -16.76 -1.14 -2.74
CA LYS A 81 -17.19 -0.80 -4.10
C LYS A 81 -17.53 0.69 -4.12
N GLU A 82 -16.67 1.51 -4.74
CA GLU A 82 -17.01 2.89 -5.03
C GLU A 82 -18.26 2.87 -5.92
N LYS A 83 -19.35 3.47 -5.45
CA LYS A 83 -20.52 3.70 -6.30
C LYS A 83 -20.06 4.62 -7.42
N GLU A 84 -20.08 4.14 -8.66
CA GLU A 84 -19.92 4.99 -9.83
C GLU A 84 -20.85 6.19 -9.70
N LYS A 85 -20.27 7.39 -9.69
CA LYS A 85 -21.07 8.61 -9.78
C LYS A 85 -21.64 8.66 -11.20
N PRO A 86 -22.96 8.75 -11.39
CA PRO A 86 -23.54 8.85 -12.73
C PRO A 86 -22.95 10.07 -13.43
N GLY A 87 -22.32 9.84 -14.58
CA GLY A 87 -21.64 10.86 -15.36
C GLY A 87 -22.59 12.00 -15.70
N THR A 88 -22.21 13.23 -15.33
CA THR A 88 -22.80 14.44 -15.91
C THR A 88 -22.37 14.52 -17.37
N MET A 89 -23.26 14.09 -18.27
CA MET A 89 -23.20 14.42 -19.69
C MET A 89 -23.33 15.95 -19.81
N TYR A 90 -22.26 16.63 -20.21
CA TYR A 90 -22.38 17.97 -20.77
C TYR A 90 -22.67 17.81 -22.26
N GLY A 91 -23.88 18.20 -22.66
CA GLY A 91 -24.28 18.37 -24.06
C GLY A 91 -23.82 19.69 -24.66
#